data_AF-A0A0G9MKL8-F1
#
_entry.id   AF-A0A0G9MKL8-F1
#
_cell.length_a   1.000
_cell.length_b   1.000
_cell.length_c   1.000
_cell.angle_alpha   90.00
_cell.angle_beta   90.00
_cell.angle_gamma   90.00
#
_symmetry.space_group_name_H-M   'P 1'
#
loop_
_entity.id
_entity.type
_entity.pdbx_description
1 polymer ?
#
loop_
_entity_poly.entity_id
_entity_poly.type
_entity_poly.pdbx_seq_one_letter_code
_entity_poly.pdbx_strand_id
1 'polypeptide(L)'
;MSTVELGALVVLALACAATDLLTRRIPNLLNLVVLVAGVGFAVATSTVEGTLLHLAHFALALVAAMVLFRFGMWGGGDAKFYAAAAVWFPLVQAPMLALYTALAGVVLVLAFSLTPSKKKRRERLAALPYGMAIAAGAIALAIMTYMGDAPA
;
A
#
# COMPACT_ATOMS: atom_id res chain seq x y z
N MET A 1 -5.64 -5.77 15.17
CA MET A 1 -5.50 -4.35 14.81
C MET A 1 -6.59 -3.53 15.50
N SER A 2 -6.22 -2.43 16.15
CA SER A 2 -7.14 -1.52 16.85
C SER A 2 -7.77 -0.47 15.93
N THR A 3 -8.82 0.23 16.41
CA THR A 3 -9.48 1.31 15.67
C THR A 3 -8.52 2.48 15.37
N VAL A 4 -7.57 2.74 16.27
CA VAL A 4 -6.56 3.80 16.11
C VAL A 4 -5.59 3.45 14.99
N GLU A 5 -5.09 2.21 14.96
CA GLU A 5 -4.22 1.71 13.89
C GLU A 5 -4.93 1.76 12.53
N LEU A 6 -6.17 1.28 12.46
CA LEU A 6 -6.99 1.34 11.26
C LEU A 6 -7.16 2.78 10.77
N GLY A 7 -7.59 3.69 11.66
CA GLY A 7 -7.82 5.10 11.33
C GLY A 7 -6.53 5.78 10.84
N ALA A 8 -5.40 5.53 11.51
CA ALA A 8 -4.11 6.08 11.11
C ALA A 8 -3.68 5.58 9.73
N LEU A 9 -3.77 4.27 9.46
CA LEU A 9 -3.44 3.69 8.17
C LEU A 9 -4.33 4.25 7.05
N VAL A 10 -5.64 4.34 7.28
CA VAL A 10 -6.58 4.89 6.30
C VAL A 10 -6.21 6.32 5.93
N VAL A 11 -6.00 7.20 6.93
CA VAL A 11 -5.66 8.60 6.67
C VAL A 11 -4.34 8.72 5.91
N LEU A 12 -3.31 7.99 6.33
CA LEU A 12 -1.99 8.01 5.69
C LEU A 12 -2.02 7.44 4.27
N ALA A 13 -2.72 6.33 4.06
CA ALA A 13 -2.87 5.72 2.75
C ALA A 13 -3.66 6.61 1.78
N LEU A 14 -4.72 7.26 2.25
CA LEU A 14 -5.47 8.23 1.46
C LEU A 14 -4.62 9.47 1.12
N ALA A 15 -3.77 9.95 2.04
CA ALA A 15 -2.84 11.03 1.75
C ALA A 15 -1.83 10.63 0.65
N CYS A 16 -1.30 9.41 0.68
CA CYS A 16 -0.45 8.87 -0.38
C CYS A 16 -1.19 8.78 -1.72
N ALA A 17 -2.40 8.24 -1.72
CA ALA A 17 -3.23 8.14 -2.92
C ALA A 17 -3.58 9.52 -3.51
N ALA A 18 -3.91 10.50 -2.66
CA ALA A 18 -4.22 11.86 -3.07
C ALA A 18 -2.99 12.56 -3.68
N THR A 19 -1.84 12.46 -3.03
CA THR A 19 -0.59 13.04 -3.55
C THR A 19 -0.16 12.40 -4.87
N ASP A 20 -0.31 11.08 -5.00
CA ASP A 20 -0.06 10.36 -6.25
C ASP A 20 -1.04 10.78 -7.36
N LEU A 21 -2.33 10.91 -7.06
CA LEU A 21 -3.32 11.34 -8.05
C LEU A 21 -3.09 12.78 -8.54
N LEU A 22 -2.78 13.70 -7.62
CA LEU A 22 -2.64 15.13 -7.89
C LEU A 22 -1.28 15.49 -8.51
N THR A 23 -0.21 14.90 -8.00
CA THR A 23 1.17 15.30 -8.33
C THR A 23 1.97 14.20 -9.03
N ARG A 24 1.42 12.99 -9.17
CA ARG A 24 2.11 11.82 -9.76
C ARG A 24 3.38 11.46 -9.03
N ARG A 25 3.45 11.81 -7.74
CA ARG A 25 4.58 11.61 -6.85
C ARG A 25 4.07 11.41 -5.44
N ILE A 26 4.62 10.42 -4.75
CA ILE A 26 4.44 10.24 -3.31
C ILE A 26 5.69 10.79 -2.60
N PRO A 27 5.58 11.85 -1.78
CA PRO A 27 6.72 12.44 -1.09
C PRO A 27 7.44 11.43 -0.19
N ASN A 28 8.78 11.46 -0.18
CA ASN A 28 9.58 10.58 0.69
C ASN A 28 9.23 10.74 2.18
N LEU A 29 8.93 11.97 2.61
CA LEU A 29 8.51 12.25 3.97
C LEU A 29 7.20 11.53 4.31
N LEU A 30 6.24 11.51 3.38
CA LEU A 30 4.96 10.84 3.62
C LEU A 30 5.15 9.32 3.74
N ASN A 31 5.95 8.72 2.85
CA ASN A 31 6.35 7.31 2.95
C ASN A 31 7.06 7.00 4.28
N LEU A 32 7.94 7.90 4.74
CA LEU A 32 8.63 7.75 6.02
C LEU A 32 7.65 7.80 7.19
N VAL A 33 6.67 8.71 7.16
CA VAL A 33 5.63 8.80 8.20
C VAL A 33 4.79 7.51 8.24
N VAL A 34 4.39 6.97 7.08
CA VAL A 34 3.66 5.69 7.00
C VAL A 34 4.48 4.55 7.61
N LEU A 35 5.78 4.49 7.29
CA LEU A 35 6.68 3.46 7.81
C LEU A 35 6.88 3.59 9.33
N VAL A 36 7.22 4.78 9.82
CA VAL A 36 7.51 5.02 11.24
C VAL A 36 6.27 4.78 12.08
N ALA A 37 5.08 5.21 11.63
CA ALA A 37 3.83 4.92 12.31
C ALA A 37 3.57 3.40 12.38
N GLY A 38 3.71 2.68 11.26
CA GLY A 38 3.52 1.23 11.23
C GLY A 38 4.50 0.47 12.12
N VAL A 39 5.78 0.84 12.13
CA VAL A 39 6.78 0.27 13.06
C VAL A 39 6.42 0.60 14.51
N GLY A 40 6.04 1.84 14.79
CA GLY A 40 5.64 2.28 16.13
C GLY A 40 4.45 1.47 16.66
N PHE A 41 3.44 1.22 15.84
CA PHE A 41 2.32 0.35 16.19
C PHE A 41 2.76 -1.10 16.40
N ALA A 42 3.54 -1.67 15.48
CA ALA A 42 4.05 -3.04 15.62
C ALA A 42 4.87 -3.25 16.90
N VAL A 43 5.64 -2.25 17.34
CA VAL A 43 6.38 -2.29 18.62
C VAL A 43 5.45 -2.13 19.81
N ALA A 44 4.43 -1.27 19.71
CA ALA A 44 3.53 -0.96 20.81
C ALA A 44 2.49 -2.07 21.10
N THR A 45 2.07 -2.82 20.08
CA THR A 45 0.91 -3.73 20.18
C THR A 45 1.25 -5.21 19.99
N SER A 46 2.45 -5.56 19.54
CA SER A 46 2.86 -6.96 19.32
C SER A 46 3.92 -7.42 20.31
N THR A 47 4.09 -8.75 20.41
CA THR A 47 5.28 -9.35 21.03
C THR A 47 6.52 -9.07 20.18
N VAL A 48 7.72 -9.28 20.74
CA VAL A 48 8.98 -9.13 19.99
C VAL A 48 8.98 -9.98 18.71
N GLU A 49 8.51 -11.23 18.79
CA GLU A 49 8.38 -12.10 17.62
C GLU A 49 7.37 -11.53 16.61
N GLY A 50 6.22 -11.02 17.07
CA GLY A 50 5.26 -10.35 16.22
C GLY A 50 5.86 -9.14 15.51
N THR A 51 6.53 -8.25 16.23
CA THR A 51 7.22 -7.09 15.63
C THR A 51 8.24 -7.52 14.57
N LEU A 52 8.99 -8.60 14.81
CA LEU A 52 9.93 -9.14 13.82
C LEU A 52 9.21 -9.63 12.56
N LEU A 53 8.01 -10.21 12.65
CA LEU A 53 7.20 -10.57 11.48
C LEU A 53 6.74 -9.35 10.68
N HIS A 54 6.37 -8.25 11.34
CA HIS A 54 6.05 -6.99 10.66
C HIS A 54 7.26 -6.40 9.93
N LEU A 55 8.43 -6.40 10.58
CA LEU A 55 9.69 -5.93 9.97
C LEU A 55 10.16 -6.85 8.84
N ALA A 56 9.96 -8.16 8.97
CA ALA A 56 10.25 -9.12 7.90
C ALA A 56 9.34 -8.88 6.68
N HIS A 57 8.06 -8.57 6.92
CA HIS A 57 7.14 -8.20 5.84
C HIS A 57 7.59 -6.92 5.14
N PHE A 58 7.95 -5.87 5.88
CA PHE A 58 8.54 -4.65 5.33
C PHE A 58 9.77 -4.95 4.46
N ALA A 59 10.72 -5.74 4.97
CA ALA A 59 11.95 -6.05 4.26
C ALA A 59 11.67 -6.83 2.97
N LEU A 60 10.81 -7.86 3.03
CA LEU A 60 10.41 -8.64 1.85
C LEU A 60 9.70 -7.76 0.82
N ALA A 61 8.74 -6.95 1.26
CA ALA A 61 7.99 -6.04 0.40
C ALA A 61 8.90 -4.99 -0.24
N LEU A 62 9.88 -4.46 0.49
CA LEU A 62 10.87 -3.53 -0.03
C LEU A 62 11.74 -4.17 -1.11
N VAL A 63 12.26 -5.38 -0.87
CA VAL A 63 13.05 -6.11 -1.87
C VAL A 63 12.22 -6.37 -3.12
N ALA A 64 11.00 -6.92 -2.97
CA ALA A 64 10.10 -7.19 -4.09
C ALA A 64 9.77 -5.91 -4.87
N ALA A 65 9.44 -4.82 -4.17
CA ALA A 65 9.11 -3.54 -4.78
C ALA A 65 10.31 -2.88 -5.49
N MET A 66 11.52 -3.03 -4.95
CA MET A 66 12.75 -2.56 -5.61
C MET A 66 13.06 -3.34 -6.88
N VAL A 67 12.77 -4.65 -6.91
CA VAL A 67 12.86 -5.46 -8.13
C VAL A 67 11.86 -4.95 -9.19
N LEU A 68 10.60 -4.69 -8.81
CA LEU A 68 9.60 -4.13 -9.71
C LEU A 68 9.99 -2.72 -10.21
N PHE A 69 10.54 -1.88 -9.33
CA PHE A 69 11.07 -0.57 -9.69
C PHE A 69 12.23 -0.68 -10.70
N ARG A 70 13.15 -1.64 -10.51
CA ARG A 70 14.26 -1.89 -11.43
C ARG A 70 13.79 -2.26 -12.84
N PHE A 71 12.70 -3.00 -12.96
CA PHE A 71 12.08 -3.33 -14.25
C PHE A 71 11.19 -2.22 -14.81
N GLY A 72 11.09 -1.06 -14.14
CA GLY A 72 10.27 0.07 -14.57
C GLY A 72 8.78 -0.18 -14.49
N MET A 73 8.34 -1.20 -13.75
CA MET A 73 6.93 -1.53 -13.58
C MET A 73 6.25 -0.54 -12.61
N TRP A 74 6.96 -0.15 -11.54
CA TRP A 74 6.50 0.78 -10.52
C TRP A 74 7.40 2.02 -10.45
N GLY A 75 6.84 3.15 -10.00
CA GLY A 75 7.63 4.31 -9.63
C GLY A 75 8.36 4.11 -8.30
N GLY A 76 9.43 4.88 -8.06
CA GLY A 76 10.17 4.81 -6.80
C GLY A 76 9.35 5.26 -5.58
N GLY A 77 8.34 6.10 -5.80
CA GLY A 77 7.36 6.47 -4.77
C GLY A 77 6.45 5.30 -4.39
N ASP A 78 5.89 4.61 -5.39
CA ASP A 78 5.01 3.45 -5.21
C ASP A 78 5.73 2.31 -4.49
N ALA A 79 6.98 2.03 -4.88
CA ALA A 79 7.77 0.98 -4.27
C ALA A 79 8.00 1.22 -2.77
N LYS A 80 8.33 2.47 -2.40
CA LYS A 80 8.48 2.87 -1.00
C LYS A 80 7.15 2.83 -0.25
N PHE A 81 6.06 3.26 -0.89
CA PHE A 81 4.75 3.27 -0.27
C PHE A 81 4.25 1.86 0.01
N TYR A 82 4.38 0.93 -0.93
CA TYR A 82 4.00 -0.47 -0.72
C TYR A 82 4.77 -1.11 0.42
N ALA A 83 6.10 -0.91 0.47
CA ALA A 83 6.91 -1.39 1.57
C ALA A 83 6.47 -0.77 2.91
N ALA A 84 6.27 0.56 2.95
CA ALA A 84 5.79 1.25 4.14
C ALA A 84 4.39 0.79 4.58
N ALA A 85 3.50 0.43 3.65
CA ALA A 85 2.20 -0.15 3.97
C ALA A 85 2.31 -1.59 4.48
N ALA A 86 3.27 -2.37 3.96
CA ALA A 86 3.47 -3.76 4.35
C ALA A 86 3.81 -3.92 5.85
N VAL A 87 4.55 -2.98 6.45
CA VAL A 87 4.91 -3.05 7.88
C VAL A 87 3.69 -3.03 8.82
N TRP A 88 2.52 -2.58 8.34
CA TRP A 88 1.29 -2.55 9.14
C TRP A 88 0.66 -3.93 9.33
N PHE A 89 1.14 -4.94 8.60
CA PHE A 89 0.59 -6.28 8.62
C PHE A 89 1.71 -7.29 8.91
N PRO A 90 1.45 -8.34 9.72
CA PRO A 90 2.43 -9.40 9.92
C PRO A 90 2.72 -10.13 8.60
N LEU A 91 3.93 -10.70 8.46
CA LEU A 91 4.38 -11.36 7.23
C LEU A 91 3.41 -12.41 6.68
N VAL A 92 2.67 -13.10 7.54
CA VAL A 92 1.65 -14.08 7.14
C VAL A 92 0.56 -13.49 6.22
N GLN A 93 0.31 -12.18 6.30
CA GLN A 93 -0.66 -11.47 5.47
C GLN A 93 -0.06 -10.90 4.17
N ALA A 94 1.22 -11.10 3.90
CA ALA A 94 1.86 -10.60 2.67
C ALA A 94 1.15 -11.02 1.37
N PRO A 95 0.71 -12.30 1.22
CA PRO A 95 -0.05 -12.70 0.04
C PRO A 95 -1.39 -11.96 -0.10
N MET A 96 -2.05 -11.66 1.02
CA MET A 96 -3.33 -10.94 1.02
C MET A 96 -3.14 -9.47 0.65
N LEU A 97 -2.08 -8.83 1.16
CA LEU A 97 -1.77 -7.45 0.77
C LEU A 97 -1.50 -7.37 -0.73
N ALA A 98 -0.64 -8.26 -1.25
CA ALA A 98 -0.37 -8.35 -2.68
C ALA A 98 -1.64 -8.61 -3.52
N LEU A 99 -2.51 -9.52 -3.06
CA LEU A 99 -3.77 -9.84 -3.73
C LEU A 99 -4.71 -8.63 -3.77
N TYR A 100 -4.97 -7.98 -2.63
CA TYR A 100 -5.86 -6.82 -2.59
C TYR A 100 -5.32 -5.64 -3.40
N THR A 101 -4.01 -5.38 -3.35
CA THR A 101 -3.36 -4.37 -4.20
C THR A 101 -3.50 -4.72 -5.69
N ALA A 102 -3.31 -5.99 -6.06
CA ALA A 102 -3.46 -6.44 -7.45
C ALA A 102 -4.91 -6.28 -7.94
N LEU A 103 -5.90 -6.70 -7.15
CA LEU A 103 -7.32 -6.52 -7.47
C LEU A 103 -7.69 -5.04 -7.62
N ALA A 104 -7.24 -4.19 -6.71
CA ALA A 104 -7.41 -2.74 -6.83
C ALA A 104 -6.73 -2.18 -8.10
N GLY A 105 -5.56 -2.71 -8.45
CA GLY A 105 -4.85 -2.38 -9.69
C GLY A 105 -5.64 -2.75 -10.95
N VAL A 106 -6.28 -3.91 -10.97
CA VAL A 106 -7.17 -4.32 -12.07
C VAL A 106 -8.33 -3.35 -12.22
N VAL A 107 -9.02 -3.03 -11.11
CA VAL A 107 -10.12 -2.05 -11.11
C VAL A 107 -9.65 -0.69 -11.61
N LEU A 108 -8.47 -0.24 -11.18
CA LEU A 108 -7.87 1.01 -11.60
C LEU A 108 -7.58 1.04 -13.11
N VAL A 109 -6.98 -0.02 -13.64
CA VAL A 109 -6.69 -0.16 -15.08
C VAL A 109 -7.99 -0.14 -15.89
N LEU A 110 -9.02 -0.86 -15.45
CA LEU A 110 -10.32 -0.87 -16.10
C LEU A 110 -10.93 0.53 -16.11
N ALA A 111 -10.97 1.22 -14.97
CA ALA A 111 -11.52 2.57 -14.85
C ALA A 111 -10.82 3.59 -15.77
N PHE A 112 -9.49 3.52 -15.88
CA PHE A 112 -8.71 4.41 -16.74
C PHE A 112 -8.74 4.02 -18.23
N SER A 113 -9.14 2.78 -18.53
CA SER A 113 -9.32 2.27 -19.90
C SER A 113 -10.64 2.66 -20.55
N LEU A 114 -11.58 3.24 -19.79
CA LEU A 114 -12.89 3.71 -20.26
C LEU A 114 -12.77 4.97 -21.13
N THR A 115 -12.15 4.84 -22.30
CA THR A 115 -12.15 5.89 -23.33
C THR A 115 -12.08 5.26 -24.72
N PRO A 116 -12.88 5.75 -25.69
CA PRO A 116 -12.90 5.20 -27.04
C PRO A 116 -11.62 5.51 -27.83
N SER A 117 -10.87 6.54 -27.44
CA SER A 117 -9.63 6.92 -28.13
C SER A 117 -8.46 6.04 -27.68
N LYS A 118 -7.90 5.23 -28.60
CA LYS A 118 -6.71 4.41 -28.36
C LYS A 118 -5.50 5.25 -27.89
N LYS A 119 -5.32 6.45 -28.44
CA LYS A 119 -4.23 7.37 -28.07
C LYS A 119 -4.40 7.87 -26.63
N LYS A 120 -5.58 8.42 -26.29
CA LYS A 120 -5.87 8.89 -24.92
C LYS A 120 -5.82 7.75 -23.90
N ARG A 121 -6.25 6.54 -24.28
CA ARG A 121 -6.14 5.36 -23.43
C ARG A 121 -4.69 5.04 -23.09
N ARG A 122 -3.79 5.01 -24.10
CA ARG A 122 -2.37 4.75 -23.87
C ARG A 122 -1.73 5.79 -22.96
N GLU A 123 -2.04 7.07 -23.18
CA GLU A 123 -1.55 8.17 -22.34
C GLU A 123 -2.03 8.06 -20.89
N ARG A 124 -3.32 7.75 -20.68
CA ARG A 124 -3.89 7.55 -19.33
C ARG A 124 -3.32 6.33 -18.62
N LEU A 125 -3.10 5.23 -19.35
CA LEU A 125 -2.53 4.01 -18.80
C LEU A 125 -1.03 4.15 -18.48
N ALA A 126 -0.29 4.94 -19.25
CA ALA A 126 1.11 5.24 -18.95
C ALA A 126 1.28 6.12 -17.70
N ALA A 127 0.25 6.89 -17.34
CA ALA A 127 0.23 7.78 -16.18
C ALA A 127 -0.69 7.25 -15.06
N LEU A 128 -0.77 5.93 -14.88
CA LEU A 128 -1.57 5.34 -13.80
C LEU A 128 -0.98 5.69 -12.43
N PRO A 129 -1.79 6.23 -11.50
CA PRO A 129 -1.36 6.45 -10.13
C PRO A 129 -1.45 5.13 -9.35
N TYR A 130 -0.38 4.33 -9.40
CA TYR A 130 -0.32 3.03 -8.74
C TYR A 130 -0.47 3.14 -7.21
N GLY A 131 -0.13 4.29 -6.62
CA GLY A 131 -0.38 4.60 -5.21
C GLY A 131 -1.85 4.45 -4.81
N MET A 132 -2.81 4.69 -5.72
CA MET A 132 -4.22 4.44 -5.44
C MET A 132 -4.54 2.95 -5.25
N ALA A 133 -3.94 2.08 -6.06
CA ALA A 133 -4.13 0.64 -5.94
C ALA A 133 -3.48 0.09 -4.65
N ILE A 134 -2.29 0.59 -4.30
CA ILE A 134 -1.61 0.24 -3.06
C ILE A 134 -2.45 0.68 -1.86
N ALA A 135 -2.93 1.93 -1.85
CA ALA A 135 -3.74 2.46 -0.77
C ALA A 135 -5.05 1.68 -0.60
N ALA A 136 -5.77 1.42 -1.70
CA ALA A 136 -7.01 0.65 -1.65
C ALA A 136 -6.77 -0.78 -1.16
N GLY A 137 -5.69 -1.43 -1.60
CA GLY A 137 -5.34 -2.77 -1.15
C GLY A 137 -5.00 -2.83 0.33
N ALA A 138 -4.19 -1.88 0.81
CA ALA A 138 -3.84 -1.77 2.23
C ALA A 138 -5.07 -1.48 3.09
N ILE A 139 -5.94 -0.55 2.69
CA ILE A 139 -7.19 -0.23 3.41
C ILE A 139 -8.12 -1.43 3.45
N ALA A 140 -8.29 -2.16 2.35
CA ALA A 140 -9.13 -3.35 2.30
C ALA A 140 -8.63 -4.43 3.27
N LEU A 141 -7.34 -4.73 3.24
CA LEU A 141 -6.73 -5.68 4.18
C LEU A 141 -6.87 -5.20 5.63
N ALA A 142 -6.71 -3.90 5.87
CA ALA A 142 -6.86 -3.31 7.19
C ALA A 142 -8.28 -3.51 7.74
N ILE A 143 -9.29 -3.21 6.93
CA ILE A 143 -10.69 -3.42 7.33
C ILE A 143 -10.94 -4.90 7.64
N MET A 144 -10.46 -5.81 6.79
CA MET A 144 -10.63 -7.26 7.00
C MET A 144 -9.94 -7.74 8.28
N THR A 145 -8.74 -7.25 8.57
CA THR A 145 -8.00 -7.58 9.80
C THR A 145 -8.73 -7.05 11.03
N TYR A 146 -9.21 -5.81 10.96
CA TYR A 146 -9.99 -5.20 12.05
C TYR A 146 -11.29 -5.94 12.33
N MET A 147 -12.02 -6.34 11.29
CA MET A 147 -13.27 -7.10 11.42
C MET A 147 -13.03 -8.52 11.94
N GLY A 148 -11.91 -9.15 11.60
CA GLY A 148 -11.53 -10.47 12.13
C GLY A 148 -11.20 -10.47 13.62
N ASP A 149 -10.72 -9.33 14.15
CA ASP A 149 -10.38 -9.15 15.56
C ASP A 149 -11.54 -8.59 16.41
N ALA A 150 -12.67 -8.24 15.79
CA ALA A 150 -13.81 -7.67 16.49
C ALA A 150 -14.50 -8.75 17.35
N PRO A 151 -14.79 -8.49 18.65
CA PRO A 151 -15.57 -9.40 19.46
C PRO A 151 -16.98 -9.53 18.86
N ALA A 152 -17.41 -10.77 18.62
CA ALA A 152 -18.73 -11.14 18.10
C ALA A 152 -19.87 -10.69 19.04
#